data_AF-A0A9X3X1Y9-F1
#
_entry.id   AF-A0A9X3X1Y9-F1
#
_cell.length_a   1.000
_cell.length_b   1.000
_cell.length_c   1.000
_cell.angle_alpha   90.00
_cell.angle_beta   90.00
_cell.angle_gamma   90.00
#
_symmetry.space_group_name_H-M   'P 1'
#
loop_
_entity.id
_entity.type
_entity.pdbx_description
1 polymer ?
#
loop_
_entity_poly.entity_id
_entity_poly.type
_entity_poly.pdbx_seq_one_letter_code
_entity_poly.pdbx_strand_id
1 'polypeptide(L)'
;MVLKDDLTLDVDGLRLRLKQTEAGPLLATDHPRDDPRSTLAYVVNTALTGGWSDLEESIMQRRGTNVPQAMGATPVRPEDVAYADRLNWRNLGGRTLDDTDAFIIGTTFTSADMIMPGKTLLRILRKLGELRGQRPPSGEAEPEAPPTPTEPPFSLLTGSTAIELDERAAELDMVARKTPKTPRDEGTELGGRTCLLIEMDAAGLFEEGGEEEKRQWLVEARLTALLGYYDAGVALLRYLRDPARKRYIPDAPEGEGVLDAWVSIDWFRLGIPTPPSMKPVNWLGFCERTLREAEPDPSEDEGEVYTTIGSERYHIEWRRDVRRPAVLRASVVVRS
;
A
#
# COMPACT_ATOMS: atom_id res chain seq x y z
N MET A 1 -28.29 20.77 5.66
CA MET A 1 -28.30 21.54 4.40
C MET A 1 -27.08 21.11 3.62
N VAL A 2 -27.23 20.24 2.61
CA VAL A 2 -26.12 19.63 1.88
C VAL A 2 -25.65 20.60 0.80
N LEU A 3 -24.51 21.26 1.01
CA LEU A 3 -23.85 22.04 -0.04
C LEU A 3 -23.24 21.06 -1.05
N LYS A 4 -23.98 20.88 -2.15
CA LYS A 4 -23.70 20.00 -3.29
C LYS A 4 -22.95 20.78 -4.39
N ASP A 5 -21.94 21.55 -4.03
CA ASP A 5 -21.15 22.28 -5.01
C ASP A 5 -19.86 21.49 -5.29
N ASP A 6 -19.81 20.86 -6.47
CA ASP A 6 -18.59 20.33 -7.09
C ASP A 6 -17.60 21.49 -7.29
N LEU A 7 -16.84 21.81 -6.25
CA LEU A 7 -15.79 22.80 -6.31
C LEU A 7 -14.74 22.33 -7.31
N THR A 8 -14.36 23.22 -8.22
CA THR A 8 -13.33 22.94 -9.23
C THR A 8 -12.19 23.94 -9.10
N LEU A 9 -10.97 23.44 -9.24
CA LEU A 9 -9.75 24.23 -9.30
C LEU A 9 -9.25 24.22 -10.74
N ASP A 10 -9.16 25.40 -11.35
CA ASP A 10 -8.52 25.58 -12.65
C ASP A 10 -7.11 26.17 -12.47
N VAL A 11 -6.11 25.43 -12.93
CA VAL A 11 -4.71 25.87 -12.98
C VAL A 11 -4.14 25.57 -14.36
N ASP A 12 -3.75 26.62 -15.08
CA ASP A 12 -3.13 26.52 -16.41
C ASP A 12 -3.96 25.73 -17.45
N GLY A 13 -5.29 25.71 -17.31
CA GLY A 13 -6.20 24.97 -18.18
C GLY A 13 -6.49 23.54 -17.70
N LEU A 14 -5.79 23.07 -16.68
CA LEU A 14 -6.09 21.81 -16.01
C LEU A 14 -7.23 22.02 -15.00
N ARG A 15 -8.37 21.38 -15.25
CA ARG A 15 -9.53 21.40 -14.35
C ARG A 15 -9.49 20.20 -13.41
N LEU A 16 -9.39 20.49 -12.12
CA LEU A 16 -9.32 19.50 -11.04
C LEU A 16 -10.56 19.60 -10.16
N ARG A 17 -11.18 18.47 -9.84
CA ARG A 17 -12.30 18.45 -8.89
C ARG A 17 -11.76 18.49 -7.46
N LEU A 18 -12.45 19.22 -6.60
CA LEU A 18 -12.14 19.34 -5.19
C LEU A 18 -13.18 18.63 -4.35
N LYS A 19 -12.73 17.97 -3.28
CA LYS A 19 -13.57 17.43 -2.22
C LYS A 19 -13.38 18.31 -0.98
N GLN A 20 -14.47 18.83 -0.42
CA GLN A 20 -14.38 19.55 0.85
C GLN A 20 -14.15 18.59 2.01
N THR A 21 -13.23 18.98 2.91
CA THR A 21 -12.92 18.25 4.14
C THR A 21 -12.89 19.23 5.31
N GLU A 22 -12.89 18.73 6.54
CA GLU A 22 -12.78 19.57 7.73
C GLU A 22 -11.51 20.43 7.72
N ALA A 23 -10.40 19.91 7.20
CA ALA A 23 -9.15 20.64 7.11
C ALA A 23 -9.05 21.58 5.88
N GLY A 24 -10.14 21.75 5.14
CA GLY A 24 -10.22 22.51 3.90
C GLY A 24 -10.21 21.62 2.64
N PRO A 25 -10.27 22.21 1.44
CA PRO A 25 -10.43 21.43 0.21
C PRO A 25 -9.18 20.60 -0.12
N LEU A 26 -9.42 19.42 -0.70
CA LEU A 26 -8.41 18.52 -1.28
C LEU A 26 -8.78 18.17 -2.72
N LEU A 27 -7.84 17.66 -3.50
CA LEU A 27 -8.14 17.09 -4.82
C LEU A 27 -8.99 15.82 -4.66
N ALA A 28 -10.01 15.68 -5.50
CA ALA A 28 -10.84 14.48 -5.51
C ALA A 28 -10.06 13.27 -6.04
N THR A 29 -10.18 12.13 -5.35
CA THR A 29 -9.53 10.85 -5.70
C THR A 29 -10.50 9.85 -6.33
N ASP A 30 -11.70 10.30 -6.72
CA ASP A 30 -12.79 9.48 -7.29
C ASP A 30 -12.67 9.26 -8.80
N HIS A 31 -11.56 9.68 -9.39
CA HIS A 31 -11.24 9.42 -10.79
C HIS A 31 -10.91 7.92 -11.01
N PRO A 32 -11.18 7.36 -12.20
CA PRO A 32 -10.74 6.01 -12.55
C PRO A 32 -9.24 5.80 -12.34
N ARG A 33 -8.80 4.57 -12.01
CA ARG A 33 -7.37 4.29 -11.70
C ARG A 33 -6.42 4.51 -12.88
N ASP A 34 -6.94 4.46 -14.10
CA ASP A 34 -6.22 4.75 -15.34
C ASP A 34 -6.25 6.24 -15.72
N ASP A 35 -6.94 7.08 -14.94
CA ASP A 35 -6.91 8.53 -15.12
C ASP A 35 -5.69 9.14 -14.41
N PRO A 36 -4.78 9.83 -15.12
CA PRO A 36 -3.59 10.44 -14.52
C PRO A 36 -3.91 11.50 -13.45
N ARG A 37 -5.14 12.04 -13.42
CA ARG A 37 -5.59 12.97 -12.36
C ARG A 37 -5.69 12.29 -11.00
N SER A 38 -5.94 10.97 -10.96
CA SER A 38 -5.89 10.18 -9.72
C SER A 38 -4.51 10.25 -9.08
N THR A 39 -3.47 10.02 -9.88
CA THR A 39 -2.05 10.09 -9.46
C THR A 39 -1.70 11.46 -8.91
N LEU A 40 -2.09 12.51 -9.62
CA LEU A 40 -1.89 13.88 -9.17
C LEU A 40 -2.61 14.16 -7.84
N ALA A 41 -3.83 13.67 -7.68
CA ALA A 41 -4.60 13.84 -6.44
C ALA A 41 -3.88 13.21 -5.23
N TYR A 42 -3.36 11.99 -5.36
CA TYR A 42 -2.61 11.34 -4.28
C TYR A 42 -1.35 12.13 -3.89
N VAL A 43 -0.54 12.53 -4.88
CA VAL A 43 0.71 13.26 -4.62
C VAL A 43 0.46 14.62 -3.98
N VAL A 44 -0.47 15.40 -4.51
CA VAL A 44 -0.80 16.74 -4.00
C VAL A 44 -1.43 16.67 -2.61
N ASN A 45 -2.37 15.74 -2.40
CA ASN A 45 -3.04 15.62 -1.10
C ASN A 45 -2.05 15.15 -0.01
N THR A 46 -1.12 14.25 -0.34
CA THR A 46 -0.07 13.81 0.59
C THR A 46 0.84 14.97 0.99
N ALA A 47 1.24 15.83 0.05
CA ALA A 47 2.04 17.01 0.37
C ALA A 47 1.27 18.01 1.24
N LEU A 48 0.01 18.31 0.92
CA LEU A 48 -0.83 19.27 1.66
C LEU A 48 -1.20 18.82 3.08
N THR A 49 -1.15 17.51 3.34
CA THR A 49 -1.43 16.92 4.66
C THR A 49 -0.17 16.67 5.48
N GLY A 50 1.01 17.06 4.96
CA GLY A 50 2.29 16.94 5.66
C GLY A 50 3.01 15.60 5.49
N GLY A 51 2.42 14.65 4.74
CA GLY A 51 3.08 13.37 4.42
C GLY A 51 4.24 13.51 3.43
N TRP A 52 4.37 14.65 2.75
CA TRP A 52 5.46 14.95 1.83
C TRP A 52 5.92 16.41 1.94
N SER A 53 6.69 16.71 2.99
CA SER A 53 7.04 18.08 3.37
C SER A 53 8.03 18.79 2.44
N ASP A 54 8.86 18.05 1.69
CA ASP A 54 9.92 18.60 0.83
C ASP A 54 9.57 18.61 -0.67
N LEU A 55 8.33 18.25 -1.04
CA LEU A 55 7.90 18.20 -2.44
C LEU A 55 8.04 19.57 -3.13
N GLU A 56 7.59 20.65 -2.48
CA GLU A 56 7.66 22.00 -3.07
C GLU A 56 9.11 22.41 -3.34
N GLU A 57 10.00 22.21 -2.36
CA GLU A 57 11.43 22.51 -2.49
C GLU A 57 12.07 21.66 -3.60
N SER A 58 11.74 20.38 -3.66
CA SER A 58 12.27 19.46 -4.68
C SER A 58 11.87 19.87 -6.10
N ILE A 59 10.60 20.28 -6.31
CA ILE A 59 10.15 20.78 -7.61
C ILE A 59 10.89 22.09 -7.96
N MET A 60 11.03 23.01 -7.01
CA MET A 60 11.76 24.27 -7.22
C MET A 60 13.24 24.04 -7.56
N GLN A 61 13.88 23.05 -6.94
CA GLN A 61 15.28 22.69 -7.18
C GLN A 61 15.46 21.73 -8.36
N ARG A 62 14.37 21.31 -9.02
CA ARG A 62 14.37 20.25 -10.03
C ARG A 62 15.07 18.98 -9.58
N ARG A 63 14.84 18.58 -8.35
CA ARG A 63 15.33 17.31 -7.81
C ARG A 63 14.20 16.31 -7.84
N GLY A 64 14.53 15.09 -8.28
CA GLY A 64 13.62 13.96 -8.12
C GLY A 64 13.48 13.66 -6.63
N THR A 65 12.25 13.47 -6.20
CA THR A 65 11.96 13.07 -4.83
C THR A 65 10.94 11.95 -4.85
N ASN A 66 11.08 11.03 -3.90
CA ASN A 66 10.15 9.96 -3.64
C ASN A 66 9.91 9.92 -2.13
N VAL A 67 8.67 9.74 -1.70
CA VAL A 67 8.37 9.41 -0.30
C VAL A 67 8.36 7.89 -0.12
N PRO A 68 8.66 7.39 1.10
CA PRO A 68 8.28 6.04 1.48
C PRO A 68 6.78 5.85 1.15
N GLN A 69 6.40 4.70 0.58
CA GLN A 69 5.06 4.41 0.00
C GLN A 69 4.89 4.75 -1.49
N ALA A 70 5.99 4.81 -2.24
CA ALA A 70 5.99 4.61 -3.69
C ALA A 70 5.19 5.66 -4.51
N MET A 71 5.16 6.90 -4.01
CA MET A 71 4.81 8.10 -4.77
C MET A 71 6.09 8.84 -5.17
N GLY A 72 6.12 9.37 -6.40
CA GLY A 72 7.30 10.01 -6.98
C GLY A 72 6.98 11.26 -7.78
N ALA A 73 7.87 12.24 -7.71
CA ALA A 73 7.87 13.43 -8.55
C ALA A 73 9.29 13.60 -9.09
N THR A 74 9.50 13.25 -10.37
CA THR A 74 10.83 13.21 -10.98
C THR A 74 10.90 14.16 -12.16
N PRO A 75 11.92 15.03 -12.27
CA PRO A 75 12.09 15.89 -13.43
C PRO A 75 12.31 15.02 -14.68
N VAL A 76 11.62 15.35 -15.77
CA VAL A 76 11.72 14.59 -17.02
C VAL A 76 12.97 15.00 -17.78
N ARG A 77 13.68 14.04 -18.36
CA ARG A 77 14.72 14.34 -19.35
C ARG A 77 14.07 14.42 -20.74
N PRO A 78 14.56 15.27 -21.66
CA PRO A 78 13.95 15.41 -22.99
C PRO A 78 13.74 14.09 -23.74
N GLU A 79 14.62 13.12 -23.53
CA GLU A 79 14.57 11.75 -24.07
C GLU A 79 13.47 10.86 -23.45
N ASP A 80 13.01 11.17 -22.25
CA ASP A 80 12.02 10.38 -21.51
C ASP A 80 10.57 10.77 -21.87
N VAL A 81 10.35 11.91 -22.55
CA VAL A 81 9.01 12.38 -22.91
C VAL A 81 8.53 11.70 -24.20
N ALA A 82 7.74 10.64 -24.08
CA ALA A 82 7.10 10.04 -25.25
C ALA A 82 6.10 11.02 -25.90
N TYR A 83 5.88 10.88 -27.21
CA TYR A 83 4.89 11.70 -27.93
C TYR A 83 3.47 11.58 -27.33
N ALA A 84 3.13 10.38 -26.84
CA ALA A 84 1.85 10.11 -26.18
C ALA A 84 1.64 10.99 -24.93
N ASP A 85 2.69 11.24 -24.15
CA ASP A 85 2.58 12.04 -22.92
C ASP A 85 2.38 13.53 -23.23
N ARG A 86 3.05 14.04 -24.26
CA ARG A 86 2.81 15.40 -24.76
C ARG A 86 1.38 15.59 -25.22
N LEU A 87 0.84 14.58 -25.93
CA LEU A 87 -0.54 14.61 -26.41
C LEU A 87 -1.52 14.53 -25.22
N ASN A 88 -1.24 13.70 -24.23
CA ASN A 88 -2.04 13.57 -23.02
C ASN A 88 -2.10 14.89 -22.24
N TRP A 89 -0.95 15.52 -21.97
CA TRP A 89 -0.90 16.84 -21.34
C TRP A 89 -1.65 17.89 -22.17
N ARG A 90 -1.45 17.91 -23.50
CA ARG A 90 -2.16 18.84 -24.37
C ARG A 90 -3.67 18.66 -24.31
N ASN A 91 -4.15 17.43 -24.19
CA ASN A 91 -5.58 17.14 -24.05
C ASN A 91 -6.13 17.58 -22.67
N LEU A 92 -5.34 17.43 -21.61
CA LEU A 92 -5.75 17.75 -20.24
C LEU A 92 -5.65 19.24 -19.91
N GLY A 93 -4.52 19.88 -20.24
CA GLY A 93 -4.23 21.27 -19.92
C GLY A 93 -4.45 22.25 -21.08
N GLY A 94 -4.77 21.76 -22.28
CA GLY A 94 -5.03 22.59 -23.46
C GLY A 94 -3.79 23.30 -24.05
N ARG A 95 -2.58 22.93 -23.60
CA ARG A 95 -1.31 23.59 -23.97
C ARG A 95 -0.20 22.59 -24.26
N THR A 96 0.78 22.99 -25.04
CA THR A 96 1.99 22.17 -25.27
C THR A 96 2.81 22.10 -23.99
N LEU A 97 3.35 20.91 -23.70
CA LEU A 97 4.27 20.68 -22.58
C LEU A 97 5.62 21.36 -22.89
N ASP A 98 6.14 22.10 -21.92
CA ASP A 98 7.52 22.60 -21.95
C ASP A 98 8.44 21.57 -21.27
N ASP A 99 9.24 20.86 -22.07
CA ASP A 99 10.12 19.79 -21.59
C ASP A 99 11.17 20.32 -20.61
N THR A 100 11.50 21.62 -20.68
CA THR A 100 12.46 22.23 -19.76
C THR A 100 11.90 22.47 -18.38
N ASP A 101 10.59 22.28 -18.14
CA ASP A 101 9.90 22.38 -16.85
C ASP A 101 9.10 21.12 -16.49
N ALA A 102 9.20 20.04 -17.26
CA ALA A 102 8.35 18.87 -17.06
C ALA A 102 8.77 18.00 -15.86
N PHE A 103 7.78 17.45 -15.17
CA PHE A 103 7.91 16.39 -14.15
C PHE A 103 6.99 15.22 -14.50
N ILE A 104 7.48 14.00 -14.26
CA ILE A 104 6.67 12.79 -14.16
C ILE A 104 6.22 12.68 -12.71
N ILE A 105 4.92 12.65 -12.52
CA ILE A 105 4.24 12.38 -11.26
C ILE A 105 3.70 10.97 -11.34
N GLY A 106 4.17 10.10 -10.45
CA GLY A 106 3.86 8.68 -10.47
C GLY A 106 3.49 8.16 -9.10
N THR A 107 2.74 7.08 -9.09
CA THR A 107 2.51 6.28 -7.89
C THR A 107 2.26 4.82 -8.25
N THR A 108 2.65 3.90 -7.38
CA THR A 108 2.32 2.47 -7.54
C THR A 108 0.85 2.14 -7.32
N PHE A 109 0.03 3.09 -6.83
CA PHE A 109 -1.41 2.89 -6.61
C PHE A 109 -2.24 2.99 -7.90
N THR A 110 -1.69 3.60 -8.94
CA THR A 110 -2.37 3.88 -10.21
C THR A 110 -1.52 3.36 -11.36
N SER A 111 -2.14 2.97 -12.46
CA SER A 111 -1.41 2.52 -13.64
C SER A 111 -1.00 3.65 -14.59
N ALA A 112 -1.36 4.90 -14.27
CA ALA A 112 -1.14 6.05 -15.14
C ALA A 112 -0.25 7.10 -14.47
N ASP A 113 0.96 7.27 -14.99
CA ASP A 113 1.79 8.42 -14.65
C ASP A 113 1.22 9.69 -15.29
N MET A 114 1.43 10.83 -14.63
CA MET A 114 1.07 12.14 -15.14
C MET A 114 2.31 12.97 -15.42
N ILE A 115 2.50 13.39 -16.67
CA ILE A 115 3.53 14.37 -17.01
C ILE A 115 2.92 15.77 -17.02
N MET A 116 3.52 16.72 -16.30
CA MET A 116 3.07 18.11 -16.26
C MET A 116 4.22 19.10 -15.96
N PRO A 117 4.04 20.40 -16.24
CA PRO A 117 5.01 21.41 -15.83
C PRO A 117 5.10 21.53 -14.30
N GLY A 118 6.32 21.58 -13.76
CA GLY A 118 6.61 21.78 -12.35
C GLY A 118 6.03 23.08 -11.82
N LYS A 119 6.05 24.16 -12.61
CA LYS A 119 5.38 25.42 -12.25
C LYS A 119 3.87 25.26 -12.07
N THR A 120 3.23 24.40 -12.85
CA THR A 120 1.80 24.13 -12.71
C THR A 120 1.54 23.31 -11.43
N LEU A 121 2.36 22.30 -11.14
CA LEU A 121 2.27 21.55 -9.89
C LEU A 121 2.45 22.45 -8.64
N LEU A 122 3.45 23.34 -8.66
CA LEU A 122 3.66 24.33 -7.60
C LEU A 122 2.45 25.26 -7.41
N ARG A 123 1.83 25.72 -8.50
CA ARG A 123 0.63 26.58 -8.43
C ARG A 123 -0.56 25.84 -7.84
N ILE A 124 -0.72 24.55 -8.14
CA ILE A 124 -1.77 23.71 -7.54
C ILE A 124 -1.55 23.62 -6.03
N LEU A 125 -0.34 23.26 -5.58
CA LEU A 125 0.02 23.15 -4.16
C LEU A 125 -0.26 24.47 -3.42
N ARG A 126 0.21 25.60 -3.96
CA ARG A 126 0.02 26.91 -3.33
C ARG A 126 -1.43 27.34 -3.26
N LYS A 127 -2.18 27.24 -4.36
CA LYS A 127 -3.61 27.61 -4.37
C LYS A 127 -4.41 26.78 -3.37
N LEU A 128 -4.15 25.48 -3.28
CA LEU A 128 -4.84 24.62 -2.31
C LEU A 128 -4.40 24.92 -0.88
N GLY A 129 -3.11 25.19 -0.64
CA GLY A 129 -2.61 25.64 0.66
C GLY A 129 -3.26 26.94 1.11
N GLU A 130 -3.41 27.93 0.22
CA GLU A 130 -4.12 29.18 0.47
C GLU A 130 -5.59 28.95 0.80
N LEU A 131 -6.29 28.12 0.01
CA LEU A 131 -7.70 27.78 0.26
C LEU A 131 -7.90 27.10 1.62
N ARG A 132 -6.94 26.29 2.07
CA ARG A 132 -6.95 25.66 3.40
C ARG A 132 -6.65 26.68 4.52
N GLY A 133 -5.79 27.66 4.25
CA GLY A 133 -5.44 28.73 5.19
C GLY A 133 -6.50 29.82 5.36
N GLN A 134 -7.43 29.99 4.41
CA GLN A 134 -8.49 31.02 4.42
C GLN A 134 -9.71 30.68 5.29
N ARG A 135 -9.64 29.64 6.13
CA ARG A 135 -10.77 29.24 6.97
C ARG A 135 -11.12 30.34 7.99
N PRO A 136 -12.35 30.87 8.03
CA PRO A 136 -12.79 31.66 9.18
C PRO A 136 -12.85 30.74 10.41
N PRO A 137 -12.52 31.23 11.62
CA PRO A 137 -12.65 30.44 12.84
C PRO A 137 -14.10 29.93 12.91
N SER A 138 -14.28 28.63 12.79
CA SER A 138 -15.60 28.03 12.80
C SER A 138 -16.20 28.26 14.18
N GLY A 139 -17.28 29.05 14.21
CA GLY A 139 -18.09 29.27 15.40
C GLY A 139 -18.59 27.95 15.96
N GLU A 140 -18.76 27.97 17.29
CA GLU A 140 -19.30 26.90 18.14
C GLU A 140 -20.37 26.08 17.42
N ALA A 141 -20.03 24.84 17.08
CA ALA A 141 -21.00 23.87 16.62
C ALA A 141 -21.88 23.45 17.81
N GLU A 142 -23.19 23.51 17.61
CA GLU A 142 -24.20 22.95 18.52
C GLU A 142 -23.89 21.47 18.84
N PRO A 143 -24.24 20.99 20.05
CA PRO A 143 -23.96 19.63 20.46
C PRO A 143 -24.80 18.66 19.62
N GLU A 144 -24.15 17.99 18.68
CA GLU A 144 -24.72 16.84 17.99
C GLU A 144 -25.06 15.73 18.99
N ALA A 145 -26.21 15.09 18.74
CA ALA A 145 -26.71 13.93 19.47
C ALA A 145 -25.65 12.81 19.57
N PRO A 146 -25.70 11.95 20.61
CA PRO A 146 -24.67 10.94 20.83
C PRO A 146 -24.49 10.07 19.58
N PRO A 147 -23.24 9.83 19.13
CA PRO A 147 -23.01 9.12 17.90
C PRO A 147 -23.48 7.66 18.00
N THR A 148 -24.17 7.21 16.96
CA THR A 148 -24.28 5.80 16.58
C THR A 148 -22.85 5.23 16.43
N PRO A 149 -22.58 3.98 16.85
CA PRO A 149 -21.22 3.44 16.87
C PRO A 149 -20.74 3.19 15.44
N THR A 150 -19.99 4.12 14.85
CA THR A 150 -19.45 3.96 13.49
C THR A 150 -18.13 4.70 13.25
N GLU A 151 -17.33 4.97 14.29
CA GLU A 151 -15.95 5.39 14.11
C GLU A 151 -15.01 4.25 14.49
N PRO A 152 -14.03 3.89 13.64
CA PRO A 152 -13.09 2.84 13.96
C PRO A 152 -12.15 3.29 15.08
N PRO A 153 -11.70 2.36 15.94
CA PRO A 153 -10.80 2.67 17.05
C PRO A 153 -9.35 2.98 16.62
N PHE A 154 -9.04 3.06 15.33
CA PHE A 154 -7.68 3.29 14.81
C PHE A 154 -7.65 4.36 13.71
N SER A 155 -6.53 5.10 13.72
CA SER A 155 -6.48 6.53 13.39
C SER A 155 -6.67 6.89 11.91
N LEU A 156 -6.82 5.92 11.00
CA LEU A 156 -6.70 6.15 9.55
C LEU A 156 -7.71 5.42 8.64
N LEU A 157 -8.56 4.53 9.17
CA LEU A 157 -9.52 3.81 8.34
C LEU A 157 -10.92 4.40 8.43
N THR A 158 -11.18 5.52 7.75
CA THR A 158 -12.58 5.94 7.58
C THR A 158 -13.39 4.83 6.88
N GLY A 159 -14.69 4.71 7.18
CA GLY A 159 -15.50 3.58 6.71
C GLY A 159 -15.44 3.31 5.20
N SER A 160 -15.30 4.35 4.36
CA SER A 160 -15.12 4.19 2.90
C SER A 160 -13.77 3.58 2.53
N THR A 161 -12.69 3.97 3.21
CA THR A 161 -11.34 3.45 2.96
C THR A 161 -11.24 1.97 3.30
N ALA A 162 -11.93 1.52 4.37
CA ALA A 162 -11.90 0.12 4.77
C ALA A 162 -12.67 -0.81 3.83
N ILE A 163 -13.78 -0.33 3.28
CA ILE A 163 -14.53 -1.04 2.23
C ILE A 163 -13.66 -1.20 0.99
N GLU A 164 -12.99 -0.13 0.54
CA GLU A 164 -12.08 -0.17 -0.62
C GLU A 164 -10.91 -1.15 -0.41
N LEU A 165 -10.36 -1.23 0.81
CA LEU A 165 -9.33 -2.21 1.15
C LEU A 165 -9.86 -3.65 1.14
N ASP A 166 -11.08 -3.88 1.65
CA ASP A 166 -11.70 -5.21 1.64
C ASP A 166 -12.01 -5.68 0.22
N GLU A 167 -12.55 -4.82 -0.63
CA GLU A 167 -12.78 -5.12 -2.04
C GLU A 167 -11.49 -5.49 -2.76
N ARG A 168 -10.41 -4.73 -2.51
CA ARG A 168 -9.08 -5.02 -3.07
C ARG A 168 -8.51 -6.33 -2.55
N ALA A 169 -8.66 -6.63 -1.27
CA ALA A 169 -8.27 -7.90 -0.68
C ALA A 169 -9.02 -9.07 -1.33
N ALA A 170 -10.33 -8.92 -1.56
CA ALA A 170 -11.16 -9.91 -2.23
C ALA A 170 -10.75 -10.11 -3.71
N GLU A 171 -10.47 -9.02 -4.44
CA GLU A 171 -9.96 -9.09 -5.82
C GLU A 171 -8.65 -9.87 -5.90
N LEU A 172 -7.71 -9.60 -5.00
CA LEU A 172 -6.42 -10.30 -4.94
C LEU A 172 -6.61 -11.80 -4.62
N ASP A 173 -7.54 -12.15 -3.74
CA ASP A 173 -7.88 -13.54 -3.47
C ASP A 173 -8.48 -14.24 -4.69
N MET A 174 -9.31 -13.54 -5.47
CA MET A 174 -9.84 -14.10 -6.71
C MET A 174 -8.73 -14.34 -7.74
N VAL A 175 -7.81 -13.40 -7.90
CA VAL A 175 -6.64 -13.54 -8.80
C VAL A 175 -5.77 -14.71 -8.35
N ALA A 176 -5.49 -14.81 -7.05
CA ALA A 176 -4.67 -15.86 -6.47
C ALA A 176 -5.22 -17.28 -6.71
N ARG A 177 -6.55 -17.41 -6.83
CA ARG A 177 -7.25 -18.69 -7.09
C ARG A 177 -7.32 -19.08 -8.56
N LYS A 178 -6.95 -18.21 -9.51
CA LYS A 178 -6.97 -18.55 -10.93
C LYS A 178 -5.97 -19.66 -11.24
N THR A 179 -6.37 -20.60 -12.09
CA THR A 179 -5.48 -21.65 -12.60
C THR A 179 -5.88 -22.00 -14.04
N PRO A 180 -4.95 -21.96 -15.02
CA PRO A 180 -3.56 -21.50 -14.91
C PRO A 180 -3.46 -19.98 -14.67
N LYS A 181 -2.38 -19.53 -14.01
CA LYS A 181 -2.07 -18.10 -13.89
C LYS A 181 -1.35 -17.62 -15.14
N THR A 182 -1.64 -16.39 -15.56
CA THR A 182 -0.82 -15.68 -16.54
C THR A 182 0.28 -14.89 -15.83
N PRO A 183 1.40 -14.55 -16.49
CA PRO A 183 2.43 -13.68 -15.90
C PRO A 183 1.87 -12.33 -15.40
N ARG A 184 0.81 -11.83 -16.04
CA ARG A 184 0.10 -10.63 -15.59
C ARG A 184 -0.66 -10.85 -14.28
N ASP A 185 -1.31 -12.01 -14.12
CA ASP A 185 -2.00 -12.35 -12.86
C ASP A 185 -1.00 -12.48 -11.71
N GLU A 186 0.17 -13.08 -11.95
CA GLU A 186 1.26 -13.21 -10.97
C GLU A 186 1.80 -11.83 -10.54
N GLY A 187 2.12 -10.95 -11.50
CA GLY A 187 2.56 -9.59 -11.17
C GLY A 187 1.50 -8.76 -10.46
N THR A 188 0.22 -8.92 -10.84
CA THR A 188 -0.90 -8.23 -10.18
C THR A 188 -1.08 -8.71 -8.74
N GLU A 189 -0.99 -10.01 -8.50
CA GLU A 189 -1.08 -10.58 -7.17
C GLU A 189 0.06 -10.11 -6.28
N LEU A 190 1.31 -10.20 -6.74
CA LEU A 190 2.49 -9.84 -5.95
C LEU A 190 2.51 -8.34 -5.60
N GLY A 191 2.39 -7.48 -6.62
CA GLY A 191 2.41 -6.03 -6.45
C GLY A 191 1.20 -5.53 -5.67
N GLY A 192 0.00 -6.02 -6.01
CA GLY A 192 -1.22 -5.64 -5.32
C GLY A 192 -1.25 -6.09 -3.86
N ARG A 193 -0.72 -7.27 -3.54
CA ARG A 193 -0.61 -7.74 -2.16
C ARG A 193 0.39 -6.93 -1.35
N THR A 194 1.53 -6.58 -1.94
CA THR A 194 2.51 -5.68 -1.31
C THR A 194 1.86 -4.34 -0.94
N CYS A 195 1.13 -3.71 -1.88
CA CYS A 195 0.41 -2.47 -1.62
C CYS A 195 -0.66 -2.64 -0.52
N LEU A 196 -1.45 -3.71 -0.57
CA LEU A 196 -2.48 -3.99 0.44
C LEU A 196 -1.88 -4.07 1.85
N LEU A 197 -0.77 -4.80 2.03
CA LEU A 197 -0.14 -4.94 3.34
C LEU A 197 0.41 -3.62 3.87
N ILE A 198 1.00 -2.79 3.01
CA ILE A 198 1.46 -1.45 3.38
C ILE A 198 0.28 -0.57 3.82
N GLU A 199 -0.83 -0.59 3.08
CA GLU A 199 -2.02 0.19 3.40
C GLU A 199 -2.68 -0.27 4.71
N MET A 200 -2.72 -1.59 4.96
CA MET A 200 -3.19 -2.16 6.23
C MET A 200 -2.32 -1.77 7.42
N ASP A 201 -0.99 -1.81 7.24
CA ASP A 201 -0.03 -1.40 8.27
C ASP A 201 -0.15 0.10 8.58
N ALA A 202 -0.17 0.93 7.54
CA ALA A 202 -0.37 2.38 7.66
C ALA A 202 -1.72 2.72 8.31
N ALA A 203 -2.73 1.89 8.09
CA ALA A 203 -4.04 2.03 8.73
C ALA A 203 -4.06 1.65 10.23
N GLY A 204 -2.95 1.12 10.76
CA GLY A 204 -2.84 0.68 12.15
C GLY A 204 -3.43 -0.71 12.41
N LEU A 205 -3.77 -1.48 11.38
CA LEU A 205 -4.34 -2.83 11.58
C LEU A 205 -3.34 -3.77 12.25
N PHE A 206 -2.04 -3.61 12.00
CA PHE A 206 -1.00 -4.45 12.62
C PHE A 206 -0.37 -3.85 13.89
N GLU A 207 -0.81 -2.68 14.33
CA GLU A 207 -0.33 -2.06 15.57
C GLU A 207 -0.73 -2.87 16.82
N GLU A 208 0.13 -2.84 17.85
CA GLU A 208 -0.12 -3.47 19.13
C GLU A 208 -1.32 -2.85 19.88
N GLY A 209 -2.12 -3.70 20.52
CA GLY A 209 -3.27 -3.27 21.30
C GLY A 209 -4.59 -3.27 20.52
N GLY A 210 -5.69 -3.45 21.26
CA GLY A 210 -7.04 -3.45 20.69
C GLY A 210 -7.31 -4.61 19.72
N GLU A 211 -6.60 -5.74 19.82
CA GLU A 211 -6.75 -6.85 18.86
C GLU A 211 -8.22 -7.30 18.73
N GLU A 212 -8.89 -7.54 19.86
CA GLU A 212 -10.28 -7.96 19.88
C GLU A 212 -11.22 -6.87 19.34
N GLU A 213 -10.96 -5.61 19.65
CA GLU A 213 -11.78 -4.47 19.17
C GLU A 213 -11.66 -4.30 17.66
N LYS A 214 -10.43 -4.35 17.12
CA LYS A 214 -10.14 -4.30 15.68
C LYS A 214 -10.84 -5.45 14.96
N ARG A 215 -10.72 -6.66 15.51
CA ARG A 215 -11.34 -7.85 14.96
C ARG A 215 -12.87 -7.76 14.96
N GLN A 216 -13.45 -7.38 16.09
CA GLN A 216 -14.90 -7.25 16.25
C GLN A 216 -15.47 -6.20 15.28
N TRP A 217 -14.78 -5.07 15.14
CA TRP A 217 -15.16 -4.04 14.17
C TRP A 217 -15.15 -4.56 12.73
N LEU A 218 -14.10 -5.30 12.31
CA LEU A 218 -14.03 -5.92 10.97
C LEU A 218 -15.20 -6.90 10.73
N VAL A 219 -15.58 -7.67 11.75
CA VAL A 219 -16.72 -8.59 11.71
C VAL A 219 -18.05 -7.83 11.55
N GLU A 220 -18.28 -6.80 12.37
CA GLU A 220 -19.50 -5.99 12.34
C GLU A 220 -19.65 -5.24 11.01
N ALA A 221 -18.55 -4.72 10.48
CA ALA A 221 -18.48 -4.06 9.17
C ALA A 221 -18.55 -5.05 7.98
N ARG A 222 -18.52 -6.36 8.24
CA ARG A 222 -18.55 -7.45 7.23
C ARG A 222 -17.40 -7.42 6.22
N LEU A 223 -16.25 -6.88 6.62
CA LEU A 223 -15.05 -6.78 5.78
C LEU A 223 -14.31 -8.12 5.82
N THR A 224 -14.85 -9.10 5.09
CA THR A 224 -14.51 -10.52 5.25
C THR A 224 -13.11 -10.85 4.74
N ALA A 225 -12.71 -10.27 3.60
CA ALA A 225 -11.39 -10.52 3.04
C ALA A 225 -10.31 -9.86 3.91
N LEU A 226 -10.56 -8.61 4.32
CA LEU A 226 -9.69 -7.84 5.20
C LEU A 226 -9.55 -8.49 6.58
N LEU A 227 -10.63 -9.04 7.14
CA LEU A 227 -10.61 -9.84 8.36
C LEU A 227 -9.66 -11.05 8.23
N GLY A 228 -9.70 -11.75 7.09
CA GLY A 228 -8.80 -12.87 6.84
C GLY A 228 -7.31 -12.47 6.77
N TYR A 229 -7.01 -11.29 6.21
CA TYR A 229 -5.65 -10.74 6.25
C TYR A 229 -5.26 -10.29 7.67
N TYR A 230 -6.17 -9.65 8.39
CA TYR A 230 -5.94 -9.22 9.77
C TYR A 230 -5.64 -10.40 10.70
N ASP A 231 -6.49 -11.44 10.69
CA ASP A 231 -6.32 -12.64 11.53
C ASP A 231 -4.96 -13.33 11.23
N ALA A 232 -4.54 -13.35 9.96
CA ALA A 232 -3.24 -13.88 9.57
C ALA A 232 -2.06 -12.99 9.99
N GLY A 233 -2.21 -11.66 9.95
CA GLY A 233 -1.20 -10.72 10.45
C GLY A 233 -1.01 -10.87 11.96
N VAL A 234 -2.10 -11.02 12.72
CA VAL A 234 -2.05 -11.32 14.15
C VAL A 234 -1.36 -12.65 14.42
N ALA A 235 -1.64 -13.70 13.64
CA ALA A 235 -0.96 -14.99 13.77
C ALA A 235 0.55 -14.89 13.48
N LEU A 236 0.94 -14.12 12.47
CA LEU A 236 2.34 -13.82 12.17
C LEU A 236 3.02 -13.07 13.33
N LEU A 237 2.42 -12.00 13.86
CA LEU A 237 2.96 -11.26 15.00
C LEU A 237 3.13 -12.15 16.25
N ARG A 238 2.18 -13.06 16.50
CA ARG A 238 2.30 -14.06 17.57
C ARG A 238 3.47 -15.00 17.34
N TYR A 239 3.67 -15.46 16.12
CA TYR A 239 4.84 -16.28 15.76
C TYR A 239 6.16 -15.52 15.96
N LEU A 240 6.25 -14.27 15.49
CA LEU A 240 7.46 -13.45 15.60
C LEU A 240 7.88 -13.22 17.06
N ARG A 241 6.90 -13.16 17.97
CA ARG A 241 7.08 -13.00 19.43
C ARG A 241 7.23 -14.32 20.18
N ASP A 242 7.00 -15.48 19.55
CA ASP A 242 7.05 -16.77 20.23
C ASP A 242 8.50 -17.09 20.68
N PRO A 243 8.75 -17.32 21.99
CA PRO A 243 10.09 -17.65 22.47
C PRO A 243 10.71 -18.90 21.82
N ALA A 244 9.89 -19.82 21.31
CA ALA A 244 10.36 -21.01 20.59
C ALA A 244 11.05 -20.67 19.26
N ARG A 245 10.70 -19.55 18.61
CA ARG A 245 11.33 -19.07 17.38
C ARG A 245 12.84 -18.85 17.57
N LYS A 246 13.26 -18.36 18.74
CA LYS A 246 14.68 -18.12 19.07
C LYS A 246 15.55 -19.39 19.08
N ARG A 247 14.95 -20.59 19.10
CA ARG A 247 15.70 -21.86 18.93
C ARG A 247 16.24 -22.04 17.53
N TYR A 248 15.57 -21.46 16.54
CA TYR A 248 15.94 -21.53 15.12
C TYR A 248 16.64 -20.24 14.66
N ILE A 249 16.27 -19.10 15.25
CA ILE A 249 16.78 -17.79 14.87
C ILE A 249 17.21 -17.04 16.15
N PRO A 250 18.41 -17.34 16.69
CA PRO A 250 18.85 -16.81 17.96
C PRO A 250 18.96 -15.28 18.00
N ASP A 251 19.22 -14.67 16.85
CA ASP A 251 19.39 -13.23 16.61
C ASP A 251 18.13 -12.56 16.03
N ALA A 252 16.96 -13.20 16.16
CA ALA A 252 15.69 -12.62 15.72
C ALA A 252 15.46 -11.22 16.33
N PRO A 253 15.21 -10.18 15.51
CA PRO A 253 14.98 -8.83 16.01
C PRO A 253 13.80 -8.75 16.98
N GLU A 254 13.96 -7.97 18.05
CA GLU A 254 12.85 -7.64 18.93
C GLU A 254 11.97 -6.58 18.26
N GLY A 255 10.66 -6.81 18.19
CA GLY A 255 9.72 -5.88 17.55
C GLY A 255 9.65 -5.99 16.02
N GLU A 256 10.04 -7.12 15.43
CA GLU A 256 9.84 -7.36 13.99
C GLU A 256 8.34 -7.29 13.63
N GLY A 257 8.00 -6.41 12.70
CA GLY A 257 6.63 -6.20 12.22
C GLY A 257 6.27 -7.07 11.01
N VAL A 258 5.00 -7.02 10.60
CA VAL A 258 4.47 -7.84 9.48
C VAL A 258 5.23 -7.57 8.17
N LEU A 259 5.50 -6.31 7.83
CA LEU A 259 6.14 -5.94 6.56
C LEU A 259 7.64 -6.29 6.48
N ASP A 260 8.26 -6.55 7.63
CA ASP A 260 9.69 -6.88 7.77
C ASP A 260 9.92 -8.39 8.01
N ALA A 261 8.87 -9.20 8.06
CA ALA A 261 8.99 -10.62 8.39
C ALA A 261 9.63 -11.44 7.26
N TRP A 262 10.37 -12.49 7.64
CA TRP A 262 10.85 -13.53 6.72
C TRP A 262 9.81 -14.63 6.45
N VAL A 263 8.57 -14.41 6.88
CA VAL A 263 7.46 -15.34 6.71
C VAL A 263 6.31 -14.54 6.11
N SER A 264 5.75 -15.05 5.02
CA SER A 264 4.64 -14.39 4.37
C SER A 264 3.37 -14.56 5.19
N ILE A 265 2.53 -13.53 5.21
CA ILE A 265 1.21 -13.60 5.86
C ILE A 265 0.32 -14.71 5.26
N ASP A 266 0.55 -15.07 4.00
CA ASP A 266 -0.17 -16.15 3.32
C ASP A 266 0.15 -17.53 3.91
N TRP A 267 1.27 -17.71 4.61
CA TRP A 267 1.53 -18.93 5.38
C TRP A 267 0.39 -19.23 6.35
N PHE A 268 -0.11 -18.19 7.02
CA PHE A 268 -1.20 -18.29 7.99
C PHE A 268 -2.56 -18.30 7.31
N ARG A 269 -2.76 -17.51 6.24
CA ARG A 269 -4.03 -17.49 5.50
C ARG A 269 -4.35 -18.82 4.82
N LEU A 270 -3.33 -19.46 4.24
CA LEU A 270 -3.49 -20.71 3.49
C LEU A 270 -3.49 -21.95 4.40
N GLY A 271 -3.12 -21.80 5.67
CA GLY A 271 -3.09 -22.90 6.62
C GLY A 271 -2.09 -23.99 6.22
N ILE A 272 -0.83 -23.60 5.97
CA ILE A 272 0.20 -24.53 5.49
C ILE A 272 0.33 -25.75 6.43
N PRO A 273 0.19 -26.98 5.90
CA PRO A 273 0.25 -28.18 6.72
C PRO A 273 1.59 -28.33 7.43
N THR A 274 1.53 -28.66 8.73
CA THR A 274 2.70 -29.00 9.52
C THR A 274 2.96 -30.50 9.43
N PRO A 275 4.21 -30.95 9.17
CA PRO A 275 4.55 -32.37 9.24
C PRO A 275 4.16 -32.98 10.60
N PRO A 276 3.59 -34.21 10.65
CA PRO A 276 3.11 -34.80 11.90
C PRO A 276 4.16 -34.94 13.01
N SER A 277 5.44 -34.98 12.62
CA SER A 277 6.59 -35.08 13.53
C SER A 277 6.95 -33.75 14.21
N MET A 278 6.35 -32.63 13.82
CA MET A 278 6.74 -31.30 14.26
C MET A 278 5.58 -30.50 14.86
N LYS A 279 5.93 -29.59 15.77
CA LYS A 279 5.02 -28.52 16.20
C LYS A 279 4.99 -27.42 15.14
N PRO A 280 3.84 -26.73 14.91
CA PRO A 280 3.74 -25.69 13.89
C PRO A 280 4.80 -24.60 13.98
N VAL A 281 5.05 -24.05 15.18
CA VAL A 281 6.08 -23.03 15.40
C VAL A 281 7.51 -23.52 15.08
N ASN A 282 7.79 -24.80 15.37
CA ASN A 282 9.10 -25.39 15.10
C ASN A 282 9.30 -25.62 13.60
N TRP A 283 8.23 -26.01 12.90
CA TRP A 283 8.26 -26.18 11.47
C TRP A 283 8.49 -24.85 10.75
N LEU A 284 7.71 -23.82 11.11
CA LEU A 284 7.89 -22.49 10.55
C LEU A 284 9.27 -21.90 10.89
N GLY A 285 9.75 -22.05 12.12
CA GLY A 285 11.10 -21.63 12.52
C GLY A 285 12.20 -22.31 11.71
N PHE A 286 12.05 -23.61 11.42
CA PHE A 286 12.96 -24.32 10.54
C PHE A 286 12.93 -23.78 9.10
N CYS A 287 11.74 -23.56 8.53
CA CYS A 287 11.60 -23.01 7.18
C CYS A 287 12.21 -21.61 7.07
N GLU A 288 11.91 -20.74 8.03
CA GLU A 288 12.42 -19.37 8.08
C GLU A 288 13.95 -19.35 8.17
N ARG A 289 14.54 -20.15 9.07
CA ARG A 289 16.01 -20.28 9.16
C ARG A 289 16.62 -20.78 7.84
N THR A 290 16.02 -21.81 7.24
CA THR A 290 16.51 -22.39 5.98
C THR A 290 16.50 -21.35 4.86
N LEU A 291 15.45 -20.53 4.77
CA LEU A 291 15.39 -19.46 3.78
C LEU A 291 16.47 -18.40 4.02
N ARG A 292 16.68 -17.99 5.28
CA ARG A 292 17.74 -17.03 5.64
C ARG A 292 19.13 -17.53 5.26
N GLU A 293 19.42 -18.81 5.55
CA GLU A 293 20.70 -19.46 5.24
C GLU A 293 20.92 -19.66 3.73
N ALA A 294 19.84 -19.75 2.94
CA ALA A 294 19.93 -19.89 1.49
C ALA A 294 20.33 -18.59 0.78
N GLU A 295 20.26 -17.44 1.47
CA GLU A 295 20.59 -16.11 0.96
C GLU A 295 20.02 -15.82 -0.45
N PRO A 296 18.68 -15.78 -0.62
CA PRO A 296 18.06 -15.61 -1.92
C PRO A 296 18.52 -14.32 -2.62
N ASP A 297 18.65 -14.37 -3.95
CA ASP A 297 19.12 -13.23 -4.74
C ASP A 297 18.16 -12.03 -4.59
N PRO A 298 18.66 -10.83 -4.22
CA PRO A 298 17.85 -9.63 -4.14
C PRO A 298 17.25 -9.14 -5.47
N SER A 299 17.51 -9.76 -6.60
CA SER A 299 16.88 -9.45 -7.89
C SER A 299 15.72 -10.37 -8.23
N GLU A 300 15.52 -11.46 -7.49
CA GLU A 300 14.44 -12.41 -7.71
C GLU A 300 13.19 -12.06 -6.87
N ASP A 301 12.02 -12.23 -7.49
CA ASP A 301 10.72 -11.98 -6.85
C ASP A 301 10.11 -13.24 -6.25
N GLU A 302 10.58 -14.42 -6.64
CA GLU A 302 10.14 -15.72 -6.12
C GLU A 302 11.21 -16.80 -6.35
N GLY A 303 11.11 -17.89 -5.59
CA GLY A 303 11.98 -19.03 -5.78
C GLY A 303 11.71 -20.20 -4.85
N GLU A 304 12.58 -21.19 -4.94
CA GLU A 304 12.45 -22.47 -4.26
C GLU A 304 13.74 -22.83 -3.52
N VAL A 305 13.60 -23.38 -2.31
CA VAL A 305 14.69 -23.94 -1.52
C VAL A 305 14.36 -25.38 -1.16
N TYR A 306 15.31 -26.27 -1.42
CA TYR A 306 15.18 -27.69 -1.07
C TYR A 306 16.10 -28.02 0.10
N THR A 307 15.55 -28.67 1.12
CA THR A 307 16.29 -29.01 2.34
C THR A 307 15.92 -30.41 2.84
N THR A 308 16.68 -30.93 3.80
CA THR A 308 16.46 -32.25 4.39
C THR A 308 16.43 -32.21 5.91
N ILE A 309 15.55 -33.01 6.51
CA ILE A 309 15.56 -33.29 7.96
C ILE A 309 15.52 -34.80 8.14
N GLY A 310 16.62 -35.35 8.66
CA GLY A 310 16.81 -36.80 8.70
C GLY A 310 16.78 -37.39 7.29
N SER A 311 15.78 -38.23 6.99
CA SER A 311 15.61 -38.87 5.68
C SER A 311 14.59 -38.18 4.76
N GLU A 312 13.85 -37.21 5.26
CA GLU A 312 12.80 -36.52 4.50
C GLU A 312 13.37 -35.30 3.78
N ARG A 313 12.89 -35.07 2.55
CA ARG A 313 13.22 -33.89 1.76
C ARG A 313 12.01 -32.96 1.74
N TYR A 314 12.27 -31.68 1.95
CA TYR A 314 11.26 -30.65 1.95
C TYR A 314 11.52 -29.66 0.83
N HIS A 315 10.43 -29.14 0.29
CA HIS A 315 10.39 -28.06 -0.67
C HIS A 315 9.81 -26.84 0.05
N ILE A 316 10.58 -25.75 0.11
CA ILE A 316 10.18 -24.47 0.67
C ILE A 316 10.08 -23.49 -0.49
N GLU A 317 8.93 -22.88 -0.65
CA GLU A 317 8.72 -21.83 -1.62
C GLU A 317 8.69 -20.50 -0.92
N TRP A 318 9.33 -19.53 -1.55
CA TRP A 318 9.41 -18.19 -1.04
C TRP A 318 9.05 -17.21 -2.16
N ARG A 319 8.60 -16.04 -1.74
CA ARG A 319 8.43 -14.89 -2.62
C ARG A 319 8.94 -13.65 -1.94
N ARG A 320 9.21 -12.61 -2.71
CA ARG A 320 9.47 -11.28 -2.21
C ARG A 320 8.16 -10.67 -1.74
N ASP A 321 8.02 -10.52 -0.44
CA ASP A 321 7.04 -9.59 0.11
C ASP A 321 7.71 -8.20 0.21
N VAL A 322 7.06 -7.24 0.90
CA VAL A 322 7.36 -5.80 0.86
C VAL A 322 8.85 -5.43 0.83
N ARG A 323 9.67 -6.00 1.71
CA ARG A 323 11.09 -5.60 1.88
C ARG A 323 12.09 -6.73 1.71
N ARG A 324 11.65 -7.99 1.73
CA ARG A 324 12.54 -9.15 1.76
C ARG A 324 11.87 -10.44 1.27
N PRO A 325 12.66 -11.45 0.90
CA PRO A 325 12.18 -12.81 0.73
C PRO A 325 11.45 -13.31 1.97
N ALA A 326 10.29 -13.93 1.76
CA ALA A 326 9.44 -14.43 2.82
C ALA A 326 8.95 -15.84 2.47
N VAL A 327 8.98 -16.74 3.46
CA VAL A 327 8.48 -18.12 3.31
C VAL A 327 6.99 -18.08 3.00
N LEU A 328 6.60 -18.62 1.84
CA LEU A 328 5.21 -18.64 1.37
C LEU A 328 4.54 -19.97 1.73
N ARG A 329 5.15 -21.08 1.34
CA ARG A 329 4.64 -22.43 1.59
C ARG A 329 5.77 -23.42 1.75
N ALA A 330 5.48 -24.54 2.38
CA ALA A 330 6.43 -25.65 2.45
C ALA A 330 5.70 -26.99 2.40
N SER A 331 6.32 -27.98 1.76
CA SER A 331 5.74 -29.30 1.56
C SER A 331 6.80 -30.40 1.60
N VAL A 332 6.37 -31.63 1.84
CA VAL A 332 7.24 -32.82 1.76
C VAL A 332 7.37 -33.22 0.30
N VAL A 333 8.59 -33.40 -0.18
CA VAL A 333 8.85 -34.00 -1.49
C VAL A 333 8.75 -35.51 -1.32
N VAL A 334 7.65 -36.09 -1.79
CA VAL A 334 7.44 -37.54 -1.75
C VAL A 334 8.57 -38.22 -2.53
N ARG A 335 9.28 -39.14 -1.88
CA ARG A 335 10.25 -40.01 -2.55
C ARG A 335 9.52 -40.82 -3.62
N SER A 336 9.90 -40.61 -4.88
CA SER A 336 9.60 -41.52 -5.99
C SER A 336 10.30 -42.86 -5.79
#